data_AF-A0A1M6HY63-F1
#
_entry.id   AF-A0A1M6HY63-F1
#
_cell.length_a   1.000
_cell.length_b   1.000
_cell.length_c   1.000
_cell.angle_alpha   90.00
_cell.angle_beta   90.00
_cell.angle_gamma   90.00
#
_symmetry.space_group_name_H-M   'P 1'
#
loop_
_entity.id
_entity.type
_entity.pdbx_description
1 polymer ?
#
loop_
_entity_poly.entity_id
_entity_poly.type
_entity_poly.pdbx_seq_one_letter_code
_entity_poly.pdbx_strand_id
1 'polypeptide(L)'
;MNKQGSSGGGKMRKPKKRVCNFCVDKVECIDYKDVNRLRRYITERGKIIPRRISGNCAKHQRQLTVAIKRARNIALLPFTAE
;
A
#
# COMPACT_ATOMS: atom_id res chain seq x y z
N MET A 1 46.11 30.36 -16.90
CA MET A 1 45.59 30.26 -15.52
C MET A 1 44.23 30.93 -15.48
N ASN A 2 43.13 30.19 -15.29
CA ASN A 2 41.88 30.75 -14.78
C ASN A 2 41.07 29.65 -14.09
N LYS A 3 40.96 29.79 -12.77
CA LYS A 3 40.19 28.96 -11.85
C LYS A 3 38.71 29.34 -11.98
N GLN A 4 37.82 28.34 -11.94
CA GLN A 4 36.62 28.33 -11.08
C GLN A 4 35.84 27.02 -11.29
N GLY A 5 35.82 26.20 -10.24
CA GLY A 5 34.92 25.05 -10.15
C GLY A 5 33.49 25.47 -9.84
N SER A 6 32.54 24.56 -10.06
CA SER A 6 31.21 24.63 -9.46
C SER A 6 30.69 23.22 -9.25
N SER A 7 30.75 22.81 -7.98
CA SER A 7 30.28 21.58 -7.40
C SER A 7 28.75 21.49 -7.51
N GLY A 8 28.24 20.72 -8.47
CA GLY A 8 26.81 20.44 -8.60
C GLY A 8 26.36 19.41 -7.56
N GLY A 9 25.99 19.87 -6.37
CA GLY A 9 25.49 19.04 -5.27
C GLY A 9 24.29 18.18 -5.66
N GLY A 10 24.44 16.86 -5.52
CA GLY A 10 23.36 15.89 -5.67
C GLY A 10 22.25 16.18 -4.66
N LYS A 11 21.12 16.70 -5.13
CA LYS A 11 19.93 16.94 -4.30
C LYS A 11 19.48 15.62 -3.67
N MET A 12 19.78 15.42 -2.40
CA MET A 12 19.30 14.34 -1.55
C MET A 12 17.76 14.29 -1.67
N ARG A 13 17.23 13.31 -2.42
CA ARG A 13 15.78 13.14 -2.59
C ARG A 13 15.19 12.80 -1.22
N LYS A 14 14.56 13.79 -0.57
CA LYS A 14 13.86 13.61 0.71
C LYS A 14 12.95 12.38 0.59
N PRO A 15 13.01 11.41 1.53
CA PRO A 15 12.16 10.24 1.47
C PRO A 15 10.70 10.71 1.50
N LYS A 16 9.98 10.48 0.40
CA LYS A 16 8.58 10.87 0.27
C LYS A 16 7.80 10.13 1.35
N LYS A 17 7.25 10.86 2.33
CA LYS A 17 6.40 10.28 3.37
C LYS A 17 5.25 9.57 2.67
N ARG A 18 5.19 8.23 2.80
CA ARG A 18 4.10 7.43 2.22
C ARG A 18 2.84 7.76 3.02
N VAL A 19 1.89 8.43 2.38
CA VAL A 19 0.60 8.78 2.98
C VAL A 19 -0.32 7.58 2.85
N CYS A 20 -1.07 7.28 3.90
CA CYS A 20 -2.05 6.19 3.88
C CYS A 20 -3.28 6.60 3.07
N ASN A 21 -3.53 5.94 1.94
CA ASN A 21 -4.70 6.23 1.10
C ASN A 21 -6.01 6.18 1.87
N PHE A 22 -6.21 5.18 2.75
CA PHE A 22 -7.43 5.09 3.59
C PHE A 22 -7.62 6.28 4.53
N CYS A 23 -6.53 6.91 5.00
CA CYS A 23 -6.64 8.11 5.84
C CYS A 23 -7.03 9.34 5.02
N VAL A 24 -6.57 9.42 3.76
CA VAL A 24 -6.89 10.53 2.84
C VAL A 24 -8.34 10.42 2.39
N ASP A 25 -8.76 9.20 2.03
CA ASP A 25 -10.12 8.90 1.61
C ASP A 25 -11.13 8.90 2.78
N LYS A 26 -10.67 9.16 4.02
CA LYS A 26 -11.47 9.14 5.27
C LYS A 26 -12.33 7.88 5.39
N VAL A 27 -11.80 6.74 4.97
CA VAL A 27 -12.49 5.46 5.08
C VAL A 27 -12.35 4.98 6.53
N GLU A 28 -13.44 5.03 7.29
CA GLU A 28 -13.45 4.65 8.70
C GLU A 28 -13.38 3.13 8.90
N CYS A 29 -14.03 2.38 8.00
CA CYS A 29 -14.15 0.93 8.04
C CYS A 29 -13.86 0.31 6.66
N ILE A 30 -13.04 -0.75 6.64
CA ILE A 30 -12.73 -1.52 5.44
C ILE A 30 -13.58 -2.79 5.48
N ASP A 31 -14.62 -2.83 4.65
CA ASP A 31 -15.50 -3.99 4.54
C ASP A 31 -14.96 -5.06 3.58
N TYR A 32 -15.29 -6.31 3.88
CA TYR A 32 -14.90 -7.45 3.04
C TYR A 32 -15.73 -7.56 1.76
N LYS A 33 -16.86 -6.85 1.69
CA LYS A 33 -17.77 -6.81 0.52
C LYS A 33 -17.18 -5.97 -0.63
N ASP A 34 -16.29 -5.03 -0.33
CA ASP A 34 -15.66 -4.14 -1.31
C ASP A 34 -14.50 -4.84 -2.05
N VAL A 35 -14.82 -5.85 -2.85
CA VAL A 35 -13.81 -6.67 -3.55
C VAL A 35 -12.89 -5.81 -4.44
N ASN A 36 -13.45 -4.78 -5.09
CA ASN A 36 -12.70 -3.86 -5.95
C ASN A 36 -11.59 -3.11 -5.21
N ARG A 37 -11.82 -2.73 -3.95
CA ARG A 37 -10.81 -2.06 -3.13
C ARG A 37 -9.78 -3.06 -2.65
N LEU A 38 -10.21 -4.21 -2.15
CA LEU A 38 -9.33 -5.26 -1.63
C LEU A 38 -8.42 -5.85 -2.71
N ARG A 39 -8.90 -5.97 -3.95
CA ARG A 39 -8.14 -6.47 -5.10
C ARG A 39 -6.87 -5.66 -5.38
N ARG A 40 -6.86 -4.36 -5.07
CA ARG A 40 -5.68 -3.48 -5.21
C ARG A 40 -4.59 -3.76 -4.18
N TYR A 41 -4.93 -4.42 -3.07
CA TYR A 41 -4.02 -4.73 -1.96
C TYR A 41 -3.62 -6.20 -1.91
N ILE A 42 -3.98 -6.97 -2.94
CA ILE A 42 -3.45 -8.30 -3.18
C ILE A 42 -2.58 -8.28 -4.43
N THR A 43 -1.56 -9.13 -4.45
CA THR A 43 -0.78 -9.43 -5.65
C THR A 43 -1.60 -10.32 -6.58
N GLU A 44 -1.19 -10.42 -7.84
CA GLU A 44 -1.78 -11.37 -8.80
C GLU A 44 -1.86 -12.79 -8.22
N ARG A 45 -0.79 -13.26 -7.58
CA ARG A 45 -0.72 -14.58 -6.91
C ARG A 45 -1.62 -14.73 -5.67
N GLY A 46 -2.48 -13.77 -5.37
CA GLY A 46 -3.37 -13.78 -4.21
C GLY A 46 -2.71 -13.46 -2.87
N LYS A 47 -1.40 -13.16 -2.78
CA LYS A 47 -0.74 -12.75 -1.53
C LYS A 47 -1.11 -11.32 -1.12
N ILE A 48 -1.15 -11.05 0.18
CA ILE A 48 -1.45 -9.69 0.70
C ILE A 48 -0.20 -8.81 0.55
N ILE A 49 -0.37 -7.62 -0.04
CA ILE A 49 0.72 -6.67 -0.21
C ILE A 49 1.16 -6.14 1.17
N PRO A 50 2.48 -6.19 1.49
CA PRO A 50 2.98 -5.69 2.76
C PRO A 50 2.90 -4.16 2.84
N ARG A 51 2.72 -3.65 4.06
CA ARG A 51 2.63 -2.23 4.39
C ARG A 51 3.71 -1.35 3.76
N ARG A 52 4.94 -1.87 3.65
CA ARG A 52 6.09 -1.16 3.07
C ARG A 52 5.88 -0.74 1.61
N ILE A 53 5.05 -1.49 0.88
CA ILE A 53 4.72 -1.25 -0.52
C ILE A 53 3.45 -0.41 -0.62
N SER A 54 2.39 -0.81 0.11
CA SER A 54 1.08 -0.14 0.07
C SER A 54 1.05 1.24 0.74
N GLY A 55 1.98 1.53 1.66
CA GLY A 55 2.09 2.83 2.31
C GLY A 55 0.97 3.16 3.32
N ASN A 56 0.14 2.18 3.69
CA ASN A 56 -0.97 2.36 4.61
C ASN A 56 -0.50 2.45 6.09
N CYS A 57 -1.34 3.02 6.97
CA CYS A 57 -1.04 3.09 8.40
C CYS A 57 -1.22 1.71 9.06
N ALA A 58 -0.63 1.52 10.24
CA ALA A 58 -0.69 0.23 10.93
C ALA A 58 -2.14 -0.19 11.29
N LYS A 59 -2.99 0.78 11.66
CA LYS A 59 -4.41 0.55 11.98
C LYS A 59 -5.18 0.02 10.76
N HIS A 60 -5.10 0.73 9.63
CA HIS A 60 -5.77 0.32 8.40
C HIS A 60 -5.20 -0.98 7.82
N GLN A 61 -3.89 -1.24 7.94
CA GLN A 61 -3.33 -2.53 7.50
C GLN A 61 -3.89 -3.71 8.30
N ARG A 62 -4.10 -3.55 9.62
CA ARG A 62 -4.73 -4.60 10.46
C ARG A 62 -6.19 -4.83 10.05
N GLN A 63 -6.96 -3.76 9.85
CA GLN A 63 -8.35 -3.88 9.37
C GLN A 63 -8.42 -4.51 7.98
N LEU A 64 -7.55 -4.09 7.06
CA LEU A 64 -7.47 -4.62 5.70
C LEU A 64 -7.12 -6.12 5.68
N THR A 65 -6.16 -6.56 6.49
CA THR A 65 -5.81 -7.99 6.56
C THR A 65 -6.96 -8.84 7.11
N VAL A 66 -7.72 -8.33 8.09
CA VAL A 66 -8.94 -8.99 8.59
C VAL A 66 -10.02 -9.05 7.50
N ALA A 67 -10.25 -7.94 6.79
CA ALA A 67 -11.22 -7.87 5.70
C ALA A 67 -10.87 -8.84 4.55
N ILE A 68 -9.60 -8.89 4.13
CA ILE A 68 -9.15 -9.83 3.09
C ILE A 68 -9.33 -11.28 3.54
N LYS A 69 -8.99 -11.62 4.79
CA LYS A 69 -9.20 -12.98 5.31
C LYS A 69 -10.67 -13.37 5.32
N ARG A 70 -11.56 -12.47 5.73
CA ARG A 70 -13.02 -12.68 5.68
C ARG A 70 -13.51 -12.85 4.24
N ALA A 71 -13.04 -12.02 3.31
CA ALA A 71 -13.40 -12.12 1.90
C ALA A 71 -12.98 -13.46 1.28
N ARG A 72 -11.81 -13.99 1.67
CA ARG A 72 -11.35 -15.31 1.22
C ARG A 72 -12.22 -16.45 1.75
N ASN A 73 -12.67 -16.39 3.01
CA ASN A 73 -13.54 -17.41 3.58
C ASN A 73 -14.90 -17.51 2.88
N ILE A 74 -15.37 -16.41 2.27
CA ILE A 74 -16.65 -16.35 1.53
C ILE A 74 -16.41 -16.50 0.00
N ALA A 75 -15.21 -16.94 -0.40
CA ALA A 75 -14.82 -17.12 -1.81
C ALA A 75 -14.91 -15.87 -2.70
N LEU A 76 -14.92 -14.65 -2.14
CA LEU A 76 -14.87 -13.39 -2.90
C LEU A 76 -13.47 -13.11 -3.46
N LEU A 77 -12.43 -13.66 -2.83
CA LEU A 77 -11.03 -13.54 -3.26
C LEU A 77 -10.36 -14.91 -3.21
N PRO A 78 -9.51 -15.26 -4.20
CA PRO A 78 -8.78 -16.51 -4.19
C PRO A 78 -7.66 -16.51 -3.14
N PHE A 79 -7.38 -17.69 -2.56
CA PHE A 79 -6.22 -17.91 -1.68
C PHE A 79 -4.91 -17.95 -2.46
N THR A 80 -4.97 -18.52 -3.66
CA THR A 80 -3.89 -18.65 -4.63
C THR A 80 -4.49 -18.45 -6.01
N ALA A 81 -3.87 -17.60 -6.83
CA ALA A 81 -4.09 -17.60 -8.27
C ALA A 81 -2.80 -18.16 -8.89
N GLU A 82 -2.98 -19.08 -9.84
CA GLU A 82 -1.90 -19.79 -10.55
C GLU A 82 -0.94 -18.82 -11.26
#